data_AF-A0A0Q0NS43-F1
#
_entry.id   AF-A0A0Q0NS43-F1
#
_cell.length_a   1.000
_cell.length_b   1.000
_cell.length_c   1.000
_cell.angle_alpha   90.00
_cell.angle_beta   90.00
_cell.angle_gamma   90.00
#
_symmetry.space_group_name_H-M   'P 1'
#
loop_
_entity.id
_entity.type
_entity.pdbx_description
1 polymer ?
#
loop_
_entity_poly.entity_id
_entity_poly.type
_entity_poly.pdbx_seq_one_letter_code
_entity_poly.pdbx_strand_id
1 'polypeptide(L)' 'MLKRRRTTHKFKRNVIYSTATRRRIMLRNTHKKVIWRRRLFAMQLMEAQVPATPVV' A
#
# COMPACT_ATOMS: atom_id res chain seq x y z
N MET A 1 0.73 -25.21 26.89
CA MET A 1 1.81 -24.37 26.31
C MET A 1 2.08 -24.79 24.86
N LEU A 2 1.39 -24.16 23.90
CA LEU A 2 1.65 -24.40 22.48
C LEU A 2 3.03 -23.85 22.13
N LYS A 3 4.00 -24.76 22.09
CA LYS A 3 5.41 -24.51 21.77
C LYS A 3 5.52 -23.78 20.41
N ARG A 4 5.79 -22.47 20.46
CA ARG A 4 6.97 -21.83 19.85
C ARG A 4 7.39 -22.34 18.45
N ARG A 5 6.45 -22.50 17.50
CA ARG A 5 6.76 -22.90 16.10
C ARG A 5 5.99 -22.15 15.01
N ARG A 6 5.44 -20.95 15.29
CA ARG A 6 4.84 -20.10 14.24
C ARG A 6 5.42 -18.68 14.15
N THR A 7 6.46 -18.39 14.91
CA THR A 7 7.23 -17.14 14.79
C THR A 7 8.39 -17.24 13.79
N THR A 8 8.54 -18.38 13.10
CA THR A 8 9.64 -18.65 12.15
C THR A 8 9.23 -18.75 10.69
N HIS A 9 7.98 -18.52 10.30
CA HIS A 9 7.69 -18.08 8.94
C HIS A 9 8.05 -16.59 8.80
N LYS A 10 9.33 -16.29 9.06
CA LYS A 10 9.98 -15.11 8.51
C LYS A 10 9.65 -15.14 7.04
N PHE A 11 8.86 -14.18 6.58
CA PHE A 11 8.59 -13.92 5.18
C PHE A 11 9.91 -13.54 4.48
N LYS A 12 10.81 -14.51 4.30
CA LYS A 12 12.01 -14.46 3.46
C LYS A 12 11.58 -14.53 2.00
N ARG A 13 10.64 -13.68 1.58
CA ARG A 13 10.44 -13.43 0.15
C ARG A 13 11.48 -12.39 -0.26
N ASN A 14 12.73 -12.82 -0.41
CA ASN A 14 13.78 -12.01 -1.01
C ASN A 14 13.35 -11.72 -2.45
N VAL A 15 12.70 -10.57 -2.66
CA VAL A 15 12.22 -10.11 -3.97
C VAL A 15 13.35 -10.15 -5.01
N ILE A 16 14.59 -9.90 -4.58
CA ILE A 16 15.83 -9.90 -5.35
C ILE A 16 16.16 -11.27 -5.98
N TYR A 17 15.74 -12.39 -5.38
CA TYR A 17 16.01 -13.74 -5.92
C TYR A 17 14.78 -14.38 -6.58
N SER A 18 13.68 -13.63 -6.78
CA SER A 18 12.48 -14.15 -7.45
C SER A 18 12.55 -14.01 -8.97
N THR A 19 11.75 -14.76 -9.73
CA THR A 19 11.71 -14.63 -11.20
C THR A 19 11.28 -13.22 -11.63
N ALA A 20 11.77 -12.76 -12.79
CA ALA A 20 11.51 -11.40 -13.28
C ALA A 20 10.01 -11.08 -13.38
N THR A 21 9.20 -12.04 -13.86
CA THR A 21 7.74 -11.92 -13.95
C THR A 21 7.08 -11.73 -12.58
N ARG A 22 7.54 -12.49 -11.58
CA ARG A 22 7.02 -12.40 -10.21
C ARG A 22 7.38 -11.06 -9.56
N ARG A 23 8.59 -10.54 -9.79
CA ARG A 23 8.99 -9.18 -9.37
C ARG A 23 8.09 -8.12 -10.00
N ARG A 24 7.85 -8.21 -11.31
CA ARG A 24 7.00 -7.27 -12.06
C ARG A 24 5.58 -7.22 -11.50
N ILE A 25 4.97 -8.36 -11.21
CA ILE A 25 3.62 -8.44 -10.64
C ILE A 25 3.58 -7.81 -9.23
N MET A 26 4.56 -8.13 -8.38
CA MET A 26 4.63 -7.55 -7.02
C MET A 26 4.81 -6.02 -7.08
N LEU A 27 5.71 -5.51 -7.93
CA LEU A 27 5.95 -4.08 -8.11
C LEU A 27 4.75 -3.35 -8.73
N ARG A 28 4.02 -3.99 -9.66
CA ARG A 28 2.78 -3.43 -10.22
C ARG A 28 1.72 -3.24 -9.13
N ASN A 29 1.59 -4.22 -8.24
CA ASN A 29 0.64 -4.18 -7.14
C ASN A 29 1.02 -3.12 -6.10
N THR A 30 2.31 -2.95 -5.79
CA THR A 30 2.76 -1.86 -4.90
C THR A 30 2.54 -0.49 -5.53
N HIS A 31 2.82 -0.34 -6.83
CA HIS A 31 2.62 0.91 -7.56
C HIS A 31 1.15 1.34 -7.56
N LYS A 32 0.23 0.40 -7.82
CA LYS A 32 -1.22 0.67 -7.72
C LYS A 32 -1.60 1.17 -6.33
N LYS A 33 -1.12 0.53 -5.25
CA LYS A 33 -1.40 0.97 -3.87
C LYS A 33 -0.88 2.38 -3.59
N VAL A 34 0.30 2.74 -4.10
CA VAL A 34 0.86 4.10 -3.94
C VAL A 34 0.01 5.13 -4.68
N ILE A 35 -0.38 4.86 -5.94
CA ILE A 35 -1.25 5.75 -6.70
C ILE A 35 -2.59 5.96 -5.99
N TRP A 36 -3.22 4.88 -5.51
CA TRP A 36 -4.48 4.96 -4.76
C TRP A 36 -4.36 5.83 -3.52
N ARG A 37 -3.28 5.70 -2.75
CA ARG A 37 -3.03 6.56 -1.58
C ARG A 37 -2.85 8.02 -1.94
N ARG A 38 -2.10 8.31 -3.01
CA ARG A 38 -1.91 9.69 -3.50
C ARG A 38 -3.23 10.32 -3.93
N ARG A 39 -4.11 9.56 -4.59
CA ARG A 39 -5.44 10.03 -4.99
C ARG A 39 -6.32 10.34 -3.78
N LEU A 40 -6.39 9.43 -2.81
CA LEU A 40 -7.15 9.65 -1.59
C LEU A 40 -6.65 10.88 -0.82
N PHE A 41 -5.33 11.02 -0.69
CA PHE A 41 -4.73 12.19 -0.05
C PHE A 41 -5.07 13.50 -0.78
N ALA A 42 -5.01 13.50 -2.12
CA ALA A 42 -5.41 14.66 -2.91
C ALA A 42 -6.90 15.02 -2.71
N MET A 43 -7.79 14.01 -2.65
CA MET A 43 -9.21 14.25 -2.35
C MET A 43 -9.41 14.86 -0.96
N GLN A 44 -8.70 14.36 0.06
CA GLN A 44 -8.76 14.91 1.42
C GLN A 44 -8.25 16.35 1.48
N LEU A 45 -7.18 16.67 0.75
CA LEU A 45 -6.69 18.04 0.65
C LEU A 45 -7.70 18.95 -0.05
N MET A 46 -8.34 18.48 -1.12
CA MET A 46 -9.38 19.23 -1.81
C MET A 46 -10.59 19.47 -0.91
N GLU A 47 -11.04 18.46 -0.16
CA GLU A 47 -12.12 18.58 0.84
C GLU A 47 -11.76 19.58 1.95
N ALA A 48 -10.54 19.50 2.49
CA ALA A 48 -10.07 20.42 3.52
C ALA A 48 -9.87 21.86 3.02
N GLN A 49 -9.64 22.04 1.71
CA GLN A 49 -9.41 23.35 1.09
C GLN A 49 -10.70 24.03 0.63
N VAL A 50 -11.86 23.35 0.62
CA VAL A 50 -13.15 24.00 0.37
C VAL A 50 -13.50 24.84 1.60
N PRO A 51 -13.40 26.19 1.57
CA PRO A 51 -14.02 26.99 2.62
C PRO A 51 -15.52 26.70 2.56
N ALA A 52 -16.12 26.35 3.69
CA ALA A 52 -17.56 26.23 3.82
C ALA A 52 -18.19 27.58 3.45
N THR A 53 -18.55 27.76 2.18
CA THR A 53 -19.37 28.88 1.76
C THR A 53 -20.78 28.56 2.23
N PRO A 54 -21.36 29.33 3.17
CA PRO A 54 -22.78 29.20 3.46
C PRO A 54 -23.52 29.56 2.18
N VAL A 55 -24.28 28.60 1.65
CA VAL A 55 -25.25 28.87 0.58
C VAL A 55 -26.30 29.79 1.20
N VAL A 56 -26.36 31.02 0.70
CA VAL A 56 -27.35 32.05 1.04
C VAL A 56 -28.70 31.67 0.45
#